data_AF-A0A353PVX6-F1
#
_entry.id   AF-A0A353PVX6-F1
#
_cell.length_a   1.000
_cell.length_b   1.000
_cell.length_c   1.000
_cell.angle_alpha   90.00
_cell.angle_beta   90.00
_cell.angle_gamma   90.00
#
_symmetry.space_group_name_H-M   'P 1'
#
loop_
_entity.id
_entity.type
_entity.pdbx_description
1 polymer ?
#
loop_
_entity_poly.entity_id
_entity_poly.type
_entity_poly.pdbx_seq_one_letter_code
_entity_poly.pdbx_strand_id
1 'polypeptide(L)'
;CTDLHTELPNRNYDYISQLFYRKALFFYQESLLYEMNNTEEITGIKSFGPDIDKNYGYDGVIYLSGLLELKYGQTEDPILRLKKLDEYKRAIARVFGLGKSSKEKPGPLLELSRELYDTFSAILKDASNVDFTPSDDE
;
A
#
# COMPACT_ATOMS: atom_id res chain seq x y z
N CYS A 1 -1.71 6.48 16.58
CA CYS A 1 -2.44 6.08 17.81
C CYS A 1 -1.38 5.54 18.78
N THR A 2 -0.78 6.44 19.54
CA THR A 2 0.21 6.12 20.61
C THR A 2 -0.41 6.31 21.99
N ASP A 3 -1.72 6.58 22.04
CA ASP A 3 -2.47 6.97 23.23
C ASP A 3 -2.32 5.92 24.35
N LEU A 4 -2.38 4.63 24.00
CA LEU A 4 -2.18 3.53 24.94
C LEU A 4 -0.75 3.47 25.52
N HIS A 5 0.27 3.86 24.75
CA HIS A 5 1.64 3.94 25.26
C HIS A 5 1.78 5.09 26.26
N THR A 6 1.12 6.21 25.99
CA THR A 6 1.06 7.37 26.89
C THR A 6 0.35 7.03 28.20
N GLU A 7 -0.78 6.34 28.13
CA GLU A 7 -1.57 5.95 29.32
C GLU A 7 -0.91 4.83 30.13
N LEU A 8 -0.27 3.87 29.45
CA LEU A 8 0.30 2.67 30.06
C LEU A 8 1.72 2.41 29.51
N PRO A 9 2.72 3.18 29.99
CA PRO A 9 4.10 3.04 29.54
C PRO A 9 4.71 1.69 29.93
N ASN A 10 5.82 1.31 29.28
CA ASN A 10 6.58 0.07 29.51
C ASN A 10 5.84 -1.25 29.19
N ARG A 11 4.72 -1.18 28.45
CA ARG A 11 3.96 -2.36 27.97
C ARG A 11 4.19 -2.68 26.50
N ASN A 12 5.10 -1.98 25.85
CA ASN A 12 5.49 -2.18 24.44
C ASN A 12 4.32 -2.03 23.43
N TYR A 13 3.31 -1.20 23.74
CA TYR A 13 2.17 -0.97 22.84
C TYR A 13 2.61 -0.45 21.46
N ASP A 14 3.60 0.44 21.41
CA ASP A 14 4.15 0.95 20.15
C ASP A 14 4.75 -0.17 19.31
N TYR A 15 5.56 -1.04 19.93
CA TYR A 15 6.13 -2.20 19.25
C TYR A 15 5.06 -3.13 18.68
N ILE A 16 4.03 -3.46 19.48
CA ILE A 16 2.93 -4.33 19.05
C ILE A 16 2.13 -3.68 17.91
N SER A 17 1.90 -2.36 17.97
CA SER A 17 1.24 -1.64 16.89
C SER A 17 2.01 -1.74 15.57
N GLN A 18 3.33 -1.56 15.61
CA GLN A 18 4.19 -1.68 14.43
C GLN A 18 4.17 -3.11 13.88
N LEU A 19 4.19 -4.11 14.77
CA LEU A 19 4.08 -5.51 14.38
C LEU A 19 2.76 -5.78 13.65
N PHE A 20 1.64 -5.24 14.13
CA PHE A 20 0.35 -5.40 13.46
C PHE A 20 0.30 -4.71 12.09
N TYR A 21 0.87 -3.52 11.94
CA TYR A 21 0.95 -2.86 10.63
C TYR A 21 1.81 -3.65 9.64
N ARG A 22 2.95 -4.18 10.07
CA ARG A 22 3.82 -5.02 9.22
C ARG A 22 3.14 -6.34 8.85
N LYS A 23 2.41 -6.95 9.79
CA LYS A 23 1.62 -8.16 9.53
C LYS A 23 0.49 -7.90 8.53
N ALA A 24 -0.19 -6.76 8.66
CA ALA A 24 -1.20 -6.34 7.69
C ALA A 24 -0.59 -6.16 6.30
N LEU A 25 0.54 -5.43 6.20
CA LEU A 25 1.26 -5.25 4.93
C LEU A 25 1.57 -6.59 4.26
N PHE A 26 2.10 -7.55 5.01
CA PHE A 26 2.39 -8.89 4.53
C PHE A 26 1.15 -9.58 3.94
N PHE A 27 0.01 -9.59 4.64
CA PHE A 27 -1.18 -10.26 4.13
C PHE A 27 -1.82 -9.57 2.93
N TYR A 28 -1.79 -8.24 2.90
CA TYR A 28 -2.25 -7.48 1.74
C TYR A 28 -1.37 -7.77 0.51
N GLN A 29 -0.05 -7.88 0.71
CA GLN A 29 0.90 -8.31 -0.31
C GLN A 29 0.60 -9.70 -0.85
N GLU A 30 0.46 -10.70 0.03
CA GLU A 30 0.16 -12.08 -0.36
C GLU A 30 -1.16 -12.17 -1.13
N SER A 31 -2.19 -11.44 -0.70
CA SER A 31 -3.50 -11.43 -1.36
C SER A 31 -3.39 -10.95 -2.81
N LEU A 32 -2.61 -9.89 -3.07
CA LEU A 32 -2.37 -9.41 -4.43
C LEU A 32 -1.53 -10.40 -5.24
N LEU A 33 -0.55 -11.07 -4.62
CA LEU A 33 0.26 -12.08 -5.30
C LEU A 33 -0.57 -13.28 -5.74
N TYR A 34 -1.48 -13.78 -4.90
CA TYR A 34 -2.36 -14.90 -5.25
C TYR A 34 -3.34 -14.54 -6.37
N GLU A 35 -3.89 -13.33 -6.37
CA GLU A 35 -4.70 -12.82 -7.48
C GLU A 35 -3.87 -12.73 -8.77
N MET A 36 -2.68 -12.15 -8.72
CA MET A 36 -1.80 -12.00 -9.89
C MET A 36 -1.35 -13.34 -10.47
N ASN A 37 -1.12 -14.33 -9.61
CA ASN A 37 -0.72 -15.67 -9.99
C ASN A 37 -1.92 -16.56 -10.37
N ASN A 38 -3.16 -16.04 -10.34
CA ASN A 38 -4.40 -16.80 -10.52
C ASN A 38 -4.49 -18.04 -9.62
N THR A 39 -3.90 -17.96 -8.41
CA THR A 39 -3.97 -19.03 -7.41
C THR A 39 -5.27 -18.94 -6.62
N GLU A 40 -5.68 -17.72 -6.25
CA GLU A 40 -6.95 -17.43 -5.59
C GLU A 40 -7.52 -16.12 -6.16
N GLU A 41 -8.79 -16.12 -6.56
CA GLU A 41 -9.47 -14.94 -7.09
C GLU A 41 -10.18 -14.17 -5.96
N ILE A 42 -9.81 -12.90 -5.79
CA ILE A 42 -10.44 -11.96 -4.86
C ILE A 42 -11.16 -10.83 -5.57
N THR A 43 -10.84 -10.53 -6.84
CA THR A 43 -11.50 -9.43 -7.59
C THR A 43 -13.02 -9.62 -7.69
N GLY A 44 -13.50 -10.87 -7.80
CA GLY A 44 -14.93 -11.20 -7.86
C GLY A 44 -15.67 -11.14 -6.51
N ILE A 45 -14.98 -10.96 -5.39
CA ILE A 45 -15.58 -10.96 -4.06
C ILE A 45 -16.34 -9.66 -3.84
N LYS A 46 -17.65 -9.79 -3.59
CA LYS A 46 -18.53 -8.63 -3.37
C LYS A 46 -18.28 -7.91 -2.05
N SER A 47 -17.84 -8.60 -0.99
CA SER A 47 -17.57 -7.99 0.32
C SER A 47 -16.40 -8.60 1.05
N PHE A 48 -15.51 -7.72 1.53
CA PHE A 48 -14.30 -8.07 2.28
C PHE A 48 -14.46 -7.84 3.80
N GLY A 49 -15.67 -7.50 4.27
CA GLY A 49 -15.89 -7.24 5.68
C GLY A 49 -17.36 -7.15 6.07
N PRO A 50 -17.64 -6.97 7.37
CA PRO A 50 -18.99 -6.81 7.88
C PRO A 50 -19.59 -5.46 7.50
N ASP A 51 -18.76 -4.50 7.09
CA ASP A 51 -19.20 -3.17 6.69
C ASP A 51 -19.65 -3.16 5.22
N ILE A 52 -20.94 -2.90 5.02
CA ILE A 52 -21.61 -3.04 3.71
C ILE A 52 -21.69 -1.69 3.01
N ASP A 53 -21.62 -0.56 3.73
CA ASP A 53 -21.79 0.77 3.15
C ASP A 53 -20.48 1.35 2.57
N LYS A 54 -19.32 1.05 3.17
CA LYS A 54 -17.98 1.51 2.77
C LYS A 54 -17.07 0.38 2.32
N ASN A 55 -17.62 -0.51 1.53
CA ASN A 55 -16.88 -1.61 0.97
C ASN A 55 -16.19 -1.21 -0.34
N TYR A 56 -14.87 -1.08 -0.28
CA TYR A 56 -14.02 -0.68 -1.40
C TYR A 56 -13.53 -1.84 -2.26
N GLY A 57 -13.94 -3.07 -1.94
CA GLY A 57 -13.60 -4.25 -2.72
C GLY A 57 -12.09 -4.43 -2.94
N TYR A 58 -11.76 -4.97 -4.11
CA TYR A 58 -10.40 -5.16 -4.57
C TYR A 58 -9.60 -3.84 -4.73
N ASP A 59 -10.27 -2.75 -5.14
CA ASP A 59 -9.62 -1.43 -5.23
C ASP A 59 -9.12 -0.96 -3.85
N GLY A 60 -9.87 -1.26 -2.78
CA GLY A 60 -9.45 -1.01 -1.40
C GLY A 60 -8.24 -1.83 -0.97
N VAL A 61 -8.15 -3.09 -1.42
CA VAL A 61 -6.99 -3.97 -1.17
C VAL A 61 -5.73 -3.39 -1.84
N ILE A 62 -5.84 -2.93 -3.09
CA ILE A 62 -4.74 -2.26 -3.80
C ILE A 62 -4.29 -1.01 -3.04
N TYR A 63 -5.24 -0.16 -2.64
CA TYR A 63 -4.96 1.07 -1.91
C TYR A 63 -4.24 0.80 -0.58
N LEU A 64 -4.75 -0.12 0.23
CA LEU A 64 -4.15 -0.45 1.53
C LEU A 64 -2.75 -1.04 1.37
N SER A 65 -2.53 -1.88 0.36
CA SER A 65 -1.21 -2.44 0.08
C SER A 65 -0.18 -1.34 -0.20
N GLY A 66 -0.52 -0.37 -1.08
CA GLY A 66 0.36 0.75 -1.39
C GLY A 66 0.59 1.68 -0.19
N LEU A 67 -0.48 2.01 0.55
CA LEU A 67 -0.38 2.87 1.73
C LEU A 67 0.50 2.27 2.83
N LEU A 68 0.35 0.96 3.07
CA LEU A 68 1.13 0.26 4.07
C LEU A 68 2.59 0.11 3.63
N GLU A 69 2.87 -0.14 2.34
CA GLU A 69 4.25 -0.17 1.84
C GLU A 69 4.92 1.20 2.00
N LEU A 70 4.20 2.29 1.69
CA LEU A 70 4.73 3.64 1.87
C LEU A 70 5.15 3.90 3.32
N LYS A 71 4.27 3.57 4.27
CA LYS A 71 4.43 3.92 5.69
C LYS A 71 5.31 2.95 6.47
N TYR A 72 5.25 1.66 6.14
CA TYR A 72 5.79 0.57 6.96
C TYR A 72 6.62 -0.43 6.17
N GLY A 73 6.73 -0.27 4.85
CA GLY A 73 7.63 -1.06 4.01
C GLY A 73 9.10 -0.86 4.43
N GLN A 74 9.94 -1.76 3.94
CA GLN A 74 11.38 -1.74 4.27
C GLN A 74 12.05 -0.46 3.75
N THR A 75 13.07 0.01 4.47
CA THR A 75 13.86 1.22 4.13
C THR A 75 15.36 0.96 4.11
N GLU A 76 15.78 -0.28 4.32
CA GLU A 76 17.19 -0.68 4.41
C GLU A 76 17.84 -0.76 3.03
N ASP A 77 17.10 -1.26 2.03
CA ASP A 77 17.51 -1.31 0.63
C ASP A 77 16.73 -0.25 -0.18
N PRO A 78 17.36 0.90 -0.52
CA PRO A 78 16.70 1.96 -1.28
C PRO A 78 16.25 1.50 -2.66
N ILE A 79 17.01 0.64 -3.33
CA ILE A 79 16.73 0.18 -4.70
C ILE A 79 15.47 -0.71 -4.67
N LEU A 80 15.44 -1.67 -3.76
CA LEU A 80 14.28 -2.54 -3.57
C LEU A 80 13.04 -1.73 -3.15
N ARG A 81 13.20 -0.69 -2.32
CA ARG A 81 12.10 0.19 -1.91
C ARG A 81 11.52 0.91 -3.12
N LEU A 82 12.35 1.56 -3.93
CA LEU A 82 11.89 2.27 -5.12
C LEU A 82 11.21 1.34 -6.12
N LYS A 83 11.74 0.13 -6.32
CA LYS A 83 11.11 -0.90 -7.15
C LYS A 83 9.70 -1.22 -6.67
N LYS A 84 9.52 -1.50 -5.37
CA LYS A 84 8.19 -1.79 -4.80
C LYS A 84 7.24 -0.60 -4.94
N LEU A 85 7.72 0.62 -4.69
CA LEU A 85 6.89 1.83 -4.84
C LEU A 85 6.43 2.04 -6.29
N ASP A 86 7.27 1.74 -7.29
CA ASP A 86 6.87 1.79 -8.70
C ASP A 86 5.84 0.70 -9.05
N GLU A 87 6.00 -0.52 -8.52
CA GLU A 87 5.01 -1.60 -8.66
C GLU A 87 3.64 -1.17 -8.11
N TYR A 88 3.60 -0.59 -6.90
CA TYR A 88 2.35 -0.10 -6.30
C TYR A 88 1.78 1.11 -7.01
N LYS A 89 2.63 2.02 -7.53
CA LYS A 89 2.17 3.14 -8.37
C LYS A 89 1.39 2.63 -9.59
N ARG A 90 1.91 1.63 -10.29
CA ARG A 90 1.21 0.99 -11.43
C ARG A 90 -0.07 0.30 -10.98
N ALA A 91 -0.05 -0.37 -9.83
CA ALA A 91 -1.23 -1.03 -9.28
C ALA A 91 -2.36 -0.03 -8.98
N ILE A 92 -2.05 1.07 -8.29
CA ILE A 92 -2.99 2.13 -7.94
C ILE A 92 -3.53 2.85 -9.18
N ALA A 93 -2.72 3.03 -10.22
CA ALA A 93 -3.19 3.62 -11.48
C ALA A 93 -4.37 2.85 -12.09
N ARG A 94 -4.47 1.53 -11.85
CA ARG A 94 -5.61 0.70 -12.31
C ARG A 94 -6.93 1.04 -11.60
N VAL A 95 -6.86 1.56 -10.37
CA VAL A 95 -8.05 1.97 -9.60
C VAL A 95 -8.79 3.12 -10.30
N PHE A 96 -8.05 4.05 -10.93
CA PHE A 96 -8.62 5.21 -11.62
C PHE A 96 -8.42 5.24 -13.15
N GLY A 97 -7.68 4.30 -13.74
CA GLY A 97 -7.43 4.19 -15.18
C GLY A 97 -7.54 2.76 -15.71
N LEU A 98 -8.07 2.58 -16.94
CA LEU A 98 -8.27 1.30 -17.65
C LEU A 98 -9.34 0.32 -17.10
N GLY A 99 -10.26 0.77 -16.24
CA GLY A 99 -11.48 0.02 -15.87
C GLY A 99 -12.74 0.84 -16.13
N LYS A 100 -13.84 0.19 -16.54
CA LYS A 100 -15.18 0.79 -16.64
C LYS A 100 -15.40 1.66 -15.39
N SER A 101 -15.56 2.98 -15.56
CA SER A 101 -16.03 3.81 -14.47
C SER A 101 -17.46 3.36 -14.15
N SER A 102 -17.61 2.44 -13.21
CA SER A 102 -18.93 2.17 -12.66
C SER A 102 -19.35 3.46 -11.96
N LYS A 103 -20.58 3.90 -12.23
CA LYS A 103 -21.21 5.03 -11.53
C LYS A 103 -21.27 4.82 -10.00
N GLU A 104 -20.88 3.64 -9.53
CA GLU A 104 -20.82 3.20 -8.13
C GLU A 104 -19.44 3.38 -7.49
N LYS A 105 -18.38 3.79 -8.22
CA LYS A 105 -17.06 3.97 -7.58
C LYS A 105 -17.14 5.06 -6.50
N PRO A 106 -16.88 4.73 -5.23
CA PRO A 106 -17.01 5.70 -4.15
C PRO A 106 -15.94 6.79 -4.30
N GLY A 107 -16.41 8.03 -4.44
CA GLY A 107 -15.58 9.22 -4.64
C GLY A 107 -14.35 9.32 -3.72
N PRO A 108 -14.46 9.03 -2.40
CA PRO A 108 -13.33 9.15 -1.48
C PRO A 108 -12.12 8.26 -1.81
N LEU A 109 -12.34 7.01 -2.21
CA LEU A 109 -11.22 6.10 -2.52
C LEU A 109 -10.48 6.55 -3.79
N LEU A 110 -11.21 7.07 -4.78
CA LEU A 110 -10.60 7.56 -6.01
C LEU A 110 -9.69 8.75 -5.75
N GLU A 111 -10.12 9.69 -4.91
CA GLU A 111 -9.32 10.84 -4.49
C GLU A 111 -8.06 10.40 -3.73
N LEU A 112 -8.24 9.58 -2.68
CA LEU A 112 -7.12 9.03 -1.90
C LEU A 112 -6.13 8.25 -2.77
N SER A 113 -6.62 7.50 -3.76
CA SER A 113 -5.79 6.75 -4.69
C SER A 113 -4.98 7.67 -5.61
N ARG A 114 -5.56 8.80 -6.05
CA ARG A 114 -4.83 9.81 -6.83
C ARG A 114 -3.74 10.47 -6.00
N GLU A 115 -4.06 10.90 -4.79
CA GLU A 115 -3.08 11.47 -3.86
C GLU A 115 -1.90 10.52 -3.59
N LEU A 116 -2.20 9.24 -3.38
CA LEU A 116 -1.18 8.23 -3.15
C LEU A 116 -0.32 7.99 -4.41
N TYR A 117 -0.94 7.98 -5.60
CA TYR A 117 -0.21 7.90 -6.87
C TYR A 117 0.72 9.10 -7.08
N ASP A 118 0.26 10.31 -6.78
CA ASP A 118 1.05 11.54 -6.90
C ASP A 118 2.21 11.52 -5.89
N THR A 119 1.98 11.03 -4.67
CA THR A 119 3.01 10.83 -3.66
C THR A 119 4.10 9.87 -4.15
N PHE A 120 3.74 8.72 -4.71
CA PHE A 120 4.72 7.80 -5.30
C PHE A 120 5.47 8.43 -6.47
N SER A 121 4.77 9.18 -7.32
CA SER A 121 5.38 9.85 -8.48
C SER A 121 6.41 10.89 -8.05
N ALA A 122 6.15 11.64 -6.99
CA ALA A 122 7.10 12.58 -6.42
C ALA A 122 8.35 11.86 -5.88
N ILE A 123 8.17 10.82 -5.07
CA ILE A 123 9.29 10.05 -4.49
C ILE A 123 10.17 9.44 -5.59
N LEU A 124 9.57 8.83 -6.62
CA LEU A 124 10.30 8.20 -7.71
C LEU A 124 11.03 9.22 -8.59
N LYS A 125 10.42 10.39 -8.82
CA LYS A 125 11.07 11.50 -9.55
C LYS A 125 12.27 12.03 -8.79
N ASP A 126 12.13 12.26 -7.50
CA ASP A 126 13.23 12.75 -6.66
C ASP A 126 14.39 11.76 -6.64
N ALA A 127 14.10 10.47 -6.54
CA ALA A 127 15.12 9.43 -6.63
C ALA A 127 15.81 9.35 -8.01
N SER A 128 15.09 9.60 -9.10
CA SER A 128 15.68 9.62 -10.45
C SER A 128 16.63 10.79 -10.69
N ASN A 129 16.52 11.86 -9.89
CA ASN A 129 17.43 13.01 -9.94
C ASN A 129 18.69 12.78 -9.09
N VAL A 130 18.76 11.69 -8.32
CA VAL A 130 19.92 11.29 -7.54
C VAL A 130 20.66 10.22 -8.33
N ASP A 131 21.78 10.58 -8.94
CA ASP A 131 22.71 9.62 -9.54
C ASP A 131 23.21 8.68 -8.44
N PHE A 132 22.69 7.46 -8.40
CA PHE A 132 23.29 6.37 -7.64
C PHE A 132 24.48 5.85 -8.44
N THR A 133 25.58 6.59 -8.43
CA THR A 133 26.89 5.98 -8.73
C THR A 133 27.18 5.02 -7.58
N PRO A 134 27.34 3.70 -7.82
CA PRO A 134 27.89 2.82 -6.80
C PRO A 134 29.26 3.41 -6.40
N SER A 135 29.49 3.66 -5.12
CA SER A 135 30.87 3.77 -4.66
C SER A 135 31.44 2.36 -4.79
N ASP A 136 32.36 2.20 -5.74
CA ASP A 136 33.25 1.05 -5.79
C ASP A 136 34.17 1.15 -4.56
N ASP A 137 33.66 0.73 -3.40
CA ASP A 137 34.47 0.60 -2.21
C ASP A 137 35.04 -0.82 -2.17
N GLU A 138 36.35 -0.90 -2.46
CA GLU A 138 37.24 -2.08 -2.34
C GLU A 138 37.37 -2.62 -0.92
#